data_AF-A0AAP2UXZ2-F1
#
_entry.id   AF-A0AAP2UXZ2-F1
#
_cell.length_a   1.000
_cell.length_b   1.000
_cell.length_c   1.000
_cell.angle_alpha   90.00
_cell.angle_beta   90.00
_cell.angle_gamma   90.00
#
_symmetry.space_group_name_H-M   'P 1'
#
loop_
_entity.id
_entity.type
_entity.pdbx_description
1 polymer ?
#
loop_
_entity_poly.entity_id
_entity_poly.type
_entity_poly.pdbx_seq_one_letter_code
_entity_poly.pdbx_strand_id
1 'polypeptide(L)'
;MTAHQWEQQVAALWADDTIDDRERIDLMRSLAAAAPHPALGAFELGGAMDSAGDEADADTQYSAATAAGLCDIDPARAARLAVQHASTLRNLGRVDEAIALLRAAPSHPSVGAAPAVFLALALHSAGRHDEALRVAIEAVEPTLPIYNRSVRGYAAALTD
;
A
#
# COMPACT_ATOMS: atom_id res chain seq x y z
N MET A 1 -22.60 -16.04 4.44
CA MET A 1 -22.29 -14.71 5.01
C MET A 1 -22.60 -13.66 3.98
N THR A 2 -23.26 -12.56 4.33
CA THR A 2 -23.47 -11.44 3.40
C THR A 2 -22.21 -10.59 3.27
N ALA A 3 -22.08 -9.79 2.21
CA ALA A 3 -20.95 -8.88 2.04
C ALA A 3 -20.79 -7.91 3.24
N HIS A 4 -21.90 -7.37 3.75
CA HIS A 4 -21.87 -6.48 4.92
C HIS A 4 -21.40 -7.18 6.20
N GLN A 5 -21.85 -8.42 6.42
CA GLN A 5 -21.39 -9.22 7.57
C GLN A 5 -19.90 -9.54 7.46
N TRP A 6 -19.40 -9.84 6.25
CA TRP A 6 -17.98 -10.07 6.01
C TRP A 6 -17.14 -8.82 6.32
N GLU A 7 -17.55 -7.65 5.81
CA GLU A 7 -16.87 -6.37 6.09
C GLU A 7 -16.82 -6.07 7.60
N GLN A 8 -17.91 -6.32 8.32
CA GLN A 8 -17.95 -6.14 9.79
C GLN A 8 -16.98 -7.08 10.51
N GLN A 9 -16.87 -8.35 10.07
CA GLN A 9 -15.95 -9.31 10.68
C GLN A 9 -14.49 -8.98 10.39
N VAL A 10 -14.16 -8.57 9.16
CA VAL A 10 -12.82 -8.11 8.79
C VAL A 10 -12.45 -6.88 9.62
N ALA A 11 -13.33 -5.89 9.73
CA ALA A 11 -13.09 -4.70 10.53
C ALA A 11 -12.93 -5.01 12.03
N ALA A 12 -13.75 -5.92 12.57
CA ALA A 12 -13.63 -6.36 13.95
C ALA A 12 -12.29 -7.07 14.21
N LEU A 13 -11.84 -7.92 13.29
CA LEU A 13 -10.57 -8.62 13.39
C LEU A 13 -9.37 -7.66 13.34
N TRP A 14 -9.43 -6.64 12.48
CA TRP A 14 -8.40 -5.59 12.42
C TRP A 14 -8.38 -4.70 13.67
N ALA A 15 -9.51 -4.53 14.35
CA ALA A 15 -9.63 -3.74 15.57
C ALA A 15 -9.28 -4.53 16.84
N ASP A 16 -9.10 -5.85 16.74
CA ASP A 16 -8.78 -6.71 17.88
C ASP A 16 -7.27 -6.67 18.18
N ASP A 17 -6.93 -5.96 19.24
CA ASP A 17 -5.57 -5.81 19.78
C ASP A 17 -5.21 -6.90 20.81
N THR A 18 -6.13 -7.83 21.08
CA THR A 18 -5.94 -8.91 22.06
C THR A 18 -5.33 -10.17 21.46
N ILE A 19 -5.40 -10.32 20.14
CA ILE A 19 -4.86 -11.46 19.40
C ILE A 19 -3.48 -11.15 18.81
N ASP A 20 -2.64 -12.18 18.74
CA ASP A 20 -1.33 -12.09 18.08
C ASP A 20 -1.44 -12.19 16.55
N ASP A 21 -0.32 -11.96 15.87
CA ASP A 21 -0.28 -11.92 14.41
C ASP A 21 -0.59 -13.27 13.77
N ARG A 22 -0.19 -14.38 14.40
CA ARG A 22 -0.44 -15.72 13.88
C ARG A 22 -1.93 -16.05 13.97
N GLU A 23 -2.55 -15.76 15.10
CA GLU A 23 -3.99 -15.92 15.28
C GLU A 23 -4.77 -15.04 14.30
N ARG A 24 -4.33 -13.77 14.11
CA ARG A 24 -4.93 -12.87 13.10
C ARG A 24 -4.84 -13.44 11.69
N ILE A 25 -3.69 -13.98 11.28
CA ILE A 25 -3.53 -14.59 9.95
C ILE A 25 -4.44 -15.81 9.79
N ASP A 26 -4.52 -16.70 10.78
CA ASP A 26 -5.35 -17.90 10.69
C ASP A 26 -6.86 -17.57 10.62
N LEU A 27 -7.31 -16.59 11.40
CA LEU A 27 -8.68 -16.06 11.32
C LEU A 27 -8.93 -15.35 9.99
N MET A 28 -7.98 -14.53 9.52
CA MET A 28 -8.09 -13.82 8.25
C MET A 28 -8.13 -14.79 7.07
N ARG A 29 -7.42 -15.93 7.12
CA ARG A 29 -7.50 -16.97 6.09
C ARG A 29 -8.91 -17.53 5.96
N SER A 30 -9.61 -17.71 7.07
CA SER A 30 -11.01 -18.16 7.08
C SER A 30 -11.94 -17.11 6.49
N LEU A 31 -11.73 -15.83 6.82
CA LEU A 31 -12.50 -14.72 6.24
C LEU A 31 -12.21 -14.55 4.74
N ALA A 32 -10.97 -14.71 4.31
CA ALA A 32 -10.57 -14.63 2.91
C ALA A 32 -11.27 -15.69 2.06
N ALA A 33 -11.37 -16.93 2.56
CA ALA A 33 -12.08 -18.02 1.89
C ALA A 33 -13.59 -17.78 1.76
N ALA A 34 -14.17 -16.99 2.68
CA ALA A 34 -15.60 -16.65 2.69
C ALA A 34 -15.91 -15.27 2.11
N ALA A 35 -14.91 -14.60 1.51
CA ALA A 35 -15.06 -13.26 0.96
C ALA A 35 -16.06 -13.23 -0.20
N PRO A 36 -16.82 -12.13 -0.38
CA PRO A 36 -17.77 -11.99 -1.48
C PRO A 36 -17.08 -11.93 -2.86
N HIS A 37 -15.77 -11.68 -2.89
CA HIS A 37 -14.95 -11.73 -4.10
C HIS A 37 -13.51 -12.17 -3.75
N PRO A 38 -12.86 -13.03 -4.56
CA PRO A 38 -11.50 -13.52 -4.27
C PRO A 38 -10.47 -12.39 -4.09
N ALA A 39 -10.57 -11.33 -4.90
CA ALA A 39 -9.67 -10.18 -4.79
C ALA A 39 -9.71 -9.50 -3.41
N LEU A 40 -10.89 -9.43 -2.77
CA LEU A 40 -11.06 -8.83 -1.45
C LEU A 40 -10.44 -9.71 -0.37
N GLY A 41 -10.69 -11.02 -0.43
CA GLY A 41 -10.10 -11.97 0.51
C GLY A 41 -8.57 -12.00 0.44
N ALA A 42 -8.01 -12.02 -0.77
CA ALA A 42 -6.56 -11.98 -0.98
C ALA A 42 -5.95 -10.65 -0.49
N PHE A 43 -6.62 -9.51 -0.69
CA PHE A 43 -6.15 -8.23 -0.16
C PHE A 43 -6.04 -8.21 1.36
N GLU A 44 -7.08 -8.65 2.07
CA GLU A 44 -7.09 -8.62 3.54
C GLU A 44 -6.10 -9.64 4.13
N LEU A 45 -5.98 -10.84 3.54
CA LEU A 45 -5.00 -11.84 3.96
C LEU A 45 -3.56 -11.36 3.71
N GLY A 46 -3.30 -10.74 2.55
CA GLY A 46 -2.01 -10.11 2.26
C GLY A 46 -1.67 -9.02 3.27
N GLY A 47 -2.65 -8.19 3.65
CA GLY A 47 -2.49 -7.20 4.72
C GLY A 47 -2.12 -7.81 6.07
N ALA A 48 -2.77 -8.89 6.47
CA ALA A 48 -2.45 -9.57 7.73
C ALA A 48 -1.02 -10.14 7.74
N MET A 49 -0.59 -10.74 6.62
CA MET A 49 0.78 -11.26 6.45
C MET A 49 1.83 -10.15 6.43
N ASP A 50 1.57 -9.05 5.70
CA ASP A 50 2.48 -7.89 5.64
C ASP A 50 2.64 -7.26 7.02
N SER A 51 1.55 -7.10 7.77
CA SER A 51 1.58 -6.57 9.14
C SER A 51 2.35 -7.47 10.12
N ALA A 52 2.41 -8.77 9.87
CA ALA A 52 3.14 -9.74 10.68
C ALA A 52 4.63 -9.85 10.30
N GLY A 53 5.05 -9.22 9.19
CA GLY A 53 6.39 -9.37 8.63
C GLY A 53 6.60 -10.64 7.81
N ASP A 54 5.51 -11.25 7.29
CA ASP A 54 5.56 -12.40 6.38
C ASP A 54 5.53 -11.92 4.92
N GLU A 55 6.54 -11.16 4.48
CA GLU A 55 6.47 -10.42 3.22
C GLU A 55 6.33 -11.30 1.97
N ALA A 56 6.94 -12.49 1.96
CA ALA A 56 6.87 -13.40 0.81
C ALA A 56 5.45 -13.94 0.58
N ASP A 57 4.75 -14.26 1.66
CA ASP A 57 3.36 -14.72 1.60
C ASP A 57 2.42 -13.55 1.29
N ALA A 58 2.70 -12.36 1.85
CA ALA A 58 1.98 -11.13 1.52
C ALA A 58 2.07 -10.78 0.02
N ASP A 59 3.26 -10.84 -0.58
CA ASP A 59 3.48 -10.63 -2.03
C ASP A 59 2.61 -11.57 -2.88
N THR A 60 2.54 -12.84 -2.48
CA THR A 60 1.69 -13.83 -3.15
C THR A 60 0.22 -13.42 -3.10
N GLN A 61 -0.27 -12.99 -1.94
CA GLN A 61 -1.66 -12.59 -1.78
C GLN A 61 -2.00 -11.27 -2.49
N TYR A 62 -1.13 -10.26 -2.43
CA TYR A 62 -1.35 -9.00 -3.16
C TYR A 62 -1.31 -9.19 -4.68
N SER A 63 -0.42 -10.06 -5.17
CA SER A 63 -0.38 -10.45 -6.58
C SER A 63 -1.67 -11.16 -7.00
N ALA A 64 -2.19 -12.06 -6.15
CA ALA A 64 -3.48 -12.72 -6.39
C ALA A 64 -4.66 -11.75 -6.39
N ALA A 65 -4.69 -10.79 -5.45
CA ALA A 65 -5.73 -9.77 -5.39
C ALA A 65 -5.74 -8.89 -6.66
N THR A 66 -4.55 -8.48 -7.13
CA THR A 66 -4.39 -7.72 -8.37
C THR A 66 -4.86 -8.53 -9.58
N ALA A 67 -4.42 -9.78 -9.72
CA ALA A 67 -4.81 -10.67 -10.81
C ALA A 67 -6.31 -10.96 -10.83
N ALA A 68 -6.95 -10.97 -9.67
CA ALA A 68 -8.40 -11.13 -9.53
C ALA A 68 -9.19 -9.83 -9.81
N GLY A 69 -8.55 -8.73 -10.20
CA GLY A 69 -9.25 -7.51 -10.62
C GLY A 69 -9.70 -6.60 -9.47
N LEU A 70 -8.92 -6.52 -8.37
CA LEU A 70 -9.26 -5.66 -7.23
C LEU A 70 -9.58 -4.20 -7.65
N CYS A 71 -8.83 -3.67 -8.62
CA CYS A 71 -9.02 -2.31 -9.13
C CYS A 71 -10.43 -2.08 -9.70
N ASP A 72 -11.02 -3.09 -10.34
CA ASP A 72 -12.31 -2.97 -11.01
C ASP A 72 -13.48 -2.99 -10.02
N ILE A 73 -13.31 -3.66 -8.88
CA ILE A 73 -14.39 -3.87 -7.91
C ILE A 73 -14.29 -2.96 -6.67
N ASP A 74 -13.08 -2.55 -6.29
CA ASP A 74 -12.82 -1.72 -5.12
C ASP A 74 -11.55 -0.85 -5.34
N PRO A 75 -11.68 0.28 -6.04
CA PRO A 75 -10.57 1.19 -6.30
C PRO A 75 -9.88 1.72 -5.03
N ALA A 76 -10.62 1.83 -3.92
CA ALA A 76 -10.09 2.30 -2.65
C ALA A 76 -9.14 1.27 -2.02
N ARG A 77 -9.50 -0.02 -2.04
CA ARG A 77 -8.60 -1.11 -1.66
C ARG A 77 -7.43 -1.25 -2.64
N ALA A 78 -7.65 -1.09 -3.94
CA ALA A 78 -6.57 -1.16 -4.92
C ALA A 78 -5.49 -0.08 -4.68
N ALA A 79 -5.90 1.15 -4.34
CA ALA A 79 -4.97 2.21 -3.98
C ALA A 79 -4.17 1.89 -2.69
N ARG A 80 -4.83 1.29 -1.68
CA ARG A 80 -4.15 0.81 -0.48
C ARG A 80 -3.20 -0.36 -0.77
N LEU A 81 -3.61 -1.29 -1.63
CA LEU A 81 -2.81 -2.44 -2.05
C LEU A 81 -1.50 -1.96 -2.68
N ALA A 82 -1.55 -0.99 -3.59
CA ALA A 82 -0.35 -0.49 -4.25
C ALA A 82 0.72 0.04 -3.27
N VAL A 83 0.29 0.73 -2.20
CA VAL A 83 1.20 1.23 -1.16
C VAL A 83 1.78 0.10 -0.32
N GLN A 84 0.93 -0.79 0.18
CA GLN A 84 1.34 -1.91 1.04
C GLN A 84 2.27 -2.87 0.28
N HIS A 85 1.82 -3.34 -0.89
CA HIS A 85 2.58 -4.28 -1.72
C HIS A 85 3.92 -3.70 -2.17
N ALA A 86 4.01 -2.40 -2.47
CA ALA A 86 5.30 -1.78 -2.77
C ALA A 86 6.23 -1.74 -1.55
N SER A 87 5.70 -1.56 -0.34
CA SER A 87 6.49 -1.67 0.89
C SER A 87 7.00 -3.10 1.09
N THR A 88 6.13 -4.10 0.90
CA THR A 88 6.48 -5.53 0.91
C THR A 88 7.61 -5.84 -0.09
N LEU A 89 7.47 -5.40 -1.34
CA LEU A 89 8.48 -5.58 -2.40
C LEU A 89 9.82 -4.92 -2.02
N ARG A 90 9.79 -3.72 -1.44
CA ARG A 90 11.01 -3.03 -0.98
C ARG A 90 11.70 -3.81 0.14
N ASN A 91 10.95 -4.35 1.11
CA ASN A 91 11.49 -5.16 2.20
C ASN A 91 12.11 -6.48 1.70
N LEU A 92 11.53 -7.06 0.63
CA LEU A 92 12.09 -8.23 -0.07
C LEU A 92 13.31 -7.90 -0.95
N GLY A 93 13.76 -6.64 -1.00
CA GLY A 93 14.86 -6.19 -1.84
C GLY A 93 14.52 -6.00 -3.32
N ARG A 94 13.24 -6.17 -3.72
CA ARG A 94 12.72 -5.96 -5.08
C ARG A 94 12.40 -4.49 -5.32
N VAL A 95 13.40 -3.62 -5.10
CA VAL A 95 13.22 -2.16 -5.02
C VAL A 95 12.72 -1.55 -6.34
N ASP A 96 13.21 -2.02 -7.49
CA ASP A 96 12.78 -1.50 -8.80
C ASP A 96 11.30 -1.82 -9.09
N GLU A 97 10.82 -2.98 -8.64
CA GLU A 97 9.41 -3.36 -8.78
C GLU A 97 8.52 -2.52 -7.87
N ALA A 98 8.97 -2.24 -6.64
CA ALA A 98 8.29 -1.30 -5.75
C ALA A 98 8.15 0.11 -6.37
N ILE A 99 9.22 0.62 -6.99
CA ILE A 99 9.21 1.92 -7.69
C ILE A 99 8.23 1.89 -8.86
N ALA A 100 8.25 0.83 -9.68
CA ALA A 100 7.34 0.69 -10.81
C ALA A 100 5.86 0.66 -10.36
N LEU A 101 5.57 -0.11 -9.31
CA LEU A 101 4.22 -0.21 -8.73
C LEU A 101 3.74 1.15 -8.21
N LEU A 102 4.57 1.88 -7.47
CA LEU A 102 4.19 3.18 -6.89
C LEU A 102 4.01 4.28 -7.96
N ARG A 103 4.77 4.23 -9.06
CA ARG A 103 4.56 5.14 -10.20
C ARG A 103 3.26 4.86 -10.95
N ALA A 104 2.82 3.60 -10.96
CA ALA A 104 1.57 3.18 -11.58
C ALA A 104 0.37 3.23 -10.61
N ALA A 105 0.60 3.53 -9.33
CA ALA A 105 -0.44 3.48 -8.30
C ALA A 105 -1.58 4.45 -8.62
N PRO A 106 -2.84 4.02 -8.52
CA PRO A 106 -3.98 4.89 -8.77
C PRO A 106 -4.09 5.96 -7.67
N SER A 107 -4.32 7.20 -8.09
CA SER A 107 -4.68 8.28 -7.17
C SER A 107 -6.04 8.00 -6.54
N HIS A 108 -6.13 8.01 -5.21
CA HIS A 108 -7.40 7.87 -4.51
C HIS A 108 -7.40 8.67 -3.20
N PRO A 109 -8.51 9.34 -2.82
CA PRO A 109 -8.58 10.13 -1.59
C PRO A 109 -8.25 9.34 -0.31
N SER A 110 -8.52 8.03 -0.30
CA SER A 110 -8.23 7.17 0.86
C SER A 110 -6.74 6.98 1.16
N VAL A 111 -5.85 7.27 0.18
CA VAL A 111 -4.40 7.17 0.36
C VAL A 111 -3.70 8.51 0.23
N GLY A 112 -4.36 9.54 -0.30
CA GLY A 112 -3.81 10.89 -0.43
C GLY A 112 -2.42 10.88 -1.07
N ALA A 113 -1.44 11.51 -0.41
CA ALA A 113 -0.06 11.58 -0.86
C ALA A 113 0.80 10.34 -0.51
N ALA A 114 0.23 9.31 0.14
CA ALA A 114 1.00 8.15 0.60
C ALA A 114 1.78 7.43 -0.52
N PRO A 115 1.24 7.20 -1.73
CA PRO A 115 2.03 6.59 -2.81
C PRO A 115 3.30 7.38 -3.15
N ALA A 116 3.25 8.72 -3.13
CA ALA A 116 4.41 9.56 -3.38
C ALA A 116 5.44 9.45 -2.25
N VAL A 117 5.00 9.43 -0.99
CA VAL A 117 5.88 9.25 0.17
C VAL A 117 6.59 7.89 0.11
N PHE A 118 5.86 6.81 -0.19
CA PHE A 118 6.45 5.49 -0.32
C PHE A 118 7.36 5.39 -1.56
N LEU A 119 7.06 6.12 -2.64
CA LEU A 119 7.93 6.20 -3.82
C LEU A 119 9.26 6.86 -3.46
N ALA A 120 9.25 7.95 -2.69
CA ALA A 120 10.46 8.57 -2.18
C ALA A 120 11.30 7.60 -1.35
N LEU A 121 10.68 6.79 -0.47
CA LEU A 121 11.39 5.77 0.30
C LEU A 121 12.02 4.69 -0.59
N ALA A 122 11.29 4.20 -1.60
CA ALA A 122 11.81 3.20 -2.53
C ALA A 122 12.96 3.75 -3.39
N LEU A 123 12.83 4.98 -3.89
CA LEU A 123 13.90 5.70 -4.60
C LEU A 123 15.14 5.88 -3.72
N HIS A 124 14.95 6.22 -2.46
CA HIS A 124 16.05 6.33 -1.49
C HIS A 124 16.76 4.98 -1.30
N SER A 125 16.01 3.88 -1.13
CA SER A 125 16.59 2.53 -1.07
C SER A 125 17.37 2.15 -2.33
N ALA A 126 17.01 2.69 -3.49
CA ALA A 126 17.73 2.52 -4.76
C ALA A 126 18.95 3.47 -4.93
N GLY A 127 19.26 4.31 -3.95
CA GLY A 127 20.34 5.30 -4.03
C GLY A 127 20.00 6.55 -4.88
N ARG A 128 18.74 6.70 -5.32
CA ARG A 128 18.27 7.84 -6.13
C ARG A 128 17.84 8.99 -5.21
N HIS A 129 18.78 9.48 -4.41
CA HIS A 129 18.51 10.37 -3.27
C HIS A 129 17.89 11.71 -3.68
N ASP A 130 18.37 12.32 -4.76
CA ASP A 130 17.85 13.61 -5.22
C ASP A 130 16.40 13.51 -5.73
N GLU A 131 16.10 12.45 -6.49
CA GLU A 131 14.74 12.16 -6.94
C GLU A 131 13.82 11.81 -5.77
N ALA A 132 14.30 11.04 -4.80
CA ALA A 132 13.56 10.74 -3.59
C ALA A 132 13.17 12.01 -2.82
N LEU A 133 14.14 12.92 -2.61
CA LEU A 133 13.90 14.18 -1.92
C LEU A 133 12.93 15.07 -2.70
N ARG A 134 13.09 15.14 -4.03
CA ARG A 134 12.16 15.86 -4.91
C ARG A 134 10.73 15.36 -4.75
N VAL A 135 10.50 14.05 -4.85
CA VAL A 135 9.16 13.44 -4.73
C VAL A 135 8.55 13.73 -3.35
N ALA A 136 9.33 13.61 -2.28
CA ALA A 136 8.87 13.92 -0.93
C ALA A 136 8.46 15.40 -0.77
N ILE A 137 9.26 16.32 -1.32
CA ILE A 137 8.94 17.74 -1.30
C ILE A 137 7.68 18.06 -2.08
N GLU A 138 7.54 17.52 -3.30
CA GLU A 138 6.35 17.71 -4.15
C GLU A 138 5.09 17.12 -3.50
N ALA A 139 5.21 16.07 -2.69
CA ALA A 139 4.10 15.51 -1.92
C ALA A 139 3.64 16.40 -0.76
N VAL A 140 4.56 17.08 -0.07
CA VAL A 140 4.26 17.95 1.08
C VAL A 140 3.82 19.35 0.63
N GLU A 141 4.34 19.83 -0.50
CA GLU A 141 4.12 21.20 -1.00
C GLU A 141 2.65 21.64 -0.98
N PRO A 142 1.67 20.85 -1.47
CA PRO A 142 0.26 21.26 -1.48
C PRO A 142 -0.35 21.54 -0.10
N THR A 143 0.29 21.05 0.97
CA THR A 143 -0.17 21.25 2.36
C THR A 143 0.40 22.51 3.00
N LEU A 144 1.37 23.17 2.35
CA LEU A 144 2.04 24.34 2.92
C LEU A 144 1.14 25.58 2.86
N PRO A 145 1.02 26.35 3.95
CA PRO A 145 0.22 27.59 3.94
C PRO A 145 0.87 28.69 3.08
N ILE A 146 2.21 28.71 2.97
CA ILE A 146 3.02 29.68 2.22
C ILE A 146 4.29 29.00 1.69
N TYR A 147 5.11 29.73 0.89
CA TYR A 147 6.39 29.26 0.30
C TYR A 147 6.31 28.18 -0.80
N ASN A 148 5.10 27.79 -1.21
CA ASN A 148 4.79 26.91 -2.34
C ASN A 148 5.72 27.11 -3.57
N ARG A 149 5.81 28.34 -4.10
CA ARG A 149 6.68 28.66 -5.23
C ARG A 149 8.15 28.33 -4.98
N SER A 150 8.69 28.70 -3.83
CA SER A 150 10.10 28.50 -3.50
C SER A 150 10.42 27.02 -3.37
N VAL A 151 9.55 26.28 -2.68
CA VAL A 151 9.70 24.84 -2.46
C VAL A 151 9.64 24.07 -3.77
N ARG A 152 8.73 24.41 -4.70
CA ARG A 152 8.73 23.85 -6.06
C ARG A 152 10.02 24.12 -6.81
N GLY A 153 10.59 25.33 -6.65
CA GLY A 153 11.87 25.69 -7.26
C GLY A 153 13.03 24.84 -6.75
N TYR A 154 13.14 24.64 -5.44
CA TYR A 154 14.17 23.78 -4.85
C TYR A 154 13.98 22.31 -5.22
N ALA A 155 12.74 21.82 -5.30
CA ALA A 155 12.47 20.45 -5.71
C ALA A 155 12.93 20.16 -7.14
N ALA A 156 12.67 21.09 -8.08
CA ALA A 156 13.11 20.95 -9.47
C ALA A 156 14.63 20.88 -9.60
N ALA A 157 15.34 21.78 -8.91
CA ALA A 157 16.80 21.90 -8.96
C ALA A 157 17.57 20.67 -8.45
N LEU A 158 16.92 19.73 -7.74
CA LEU A 158 17.55 18.49 -7.29
C LEU A 158 17.88 17.54 -8.45
N THR A 159 17.13 17.61 -9.55
CA THR A 159 17.25 16.67 -10.68
C THR A 159 17.53 17.34 -12.02
N ASP A 160 17.88 18.63 -11.98
CA ASP A 160 18.25 19.43 -13.15
C ASP A 160 19.70 19.21 -13.60
#